data_AF-A0A369BPL0-F1
#
_entry.id   AF-A0A369BPL0-F1
#
_cell.length_a   1.000
_cell.length_b   1.000
_cell.length_c   1.000
_cell.angle_alpha   90.00
_cell.angle_beta   90.00
_cell.angle_gamma   90.00
#
_symmetry.space_group_name_H-M   'P 1'
#
loop_
_entity.id
_entity.type
_entity.pdbx_description
1 polymer ?
#
loop_
_entity_poly.entity_id
_entity_poly.type
_entity_poly.pdbx_seq_one_letter_code
_entity_poly.pdbx_strand_id
1 'polypeptide(L)' 'MHTLVLEHHLQEQTSTQAIFLLEEESLYTHVPYIILPYGKSIQVIEPQNLKNKLAAVASELMEYYQV' A
#
# COMPACT_ATOMS: atom_id res chain seq x y z
N MET A 1 2.14 7.34 -19.12
CA MET A 1 2.92 7.77 -17.95
C MET A 1 2.06 7.55 -16.72
N HIS A 2 2.33 6.49 -15.94
CA HIS A 2 1.65 6.27 -14.65
C HIS A 2 2.47 7.01 -13.60
N THR A 3 2.01 8.20 -13.23
CA THR A 3 2.61 8.97 -12.14
C THR A 3 2.34 8.22 -10.84
N LEU A 4 3.40 7.79 -10.13
CA LEU A 4 3.27 7.08 -8.86
C LEU A 4 2.61 8.02 -7.86
N VAL A 5 1.37 7.70 -7.48
CA VAL A 5 0.55 8.49 -6.53
C VAL A 5 1.32 8.78 -5.23
N LEU A 6 2.25 7.91 -4.83
CA LEU A 6 3.04 8.10 -3.62
C LEU A 6 4.13 9.19 -3.75
N GLU A 7 4.66 9.45 -4.94
CA GLU A 7 5.73 10.45 -5.13
C GLU A 7 5.22 11.89 -4.92
N HIS A 8 3.96 12.16 -5.29
CA HIS A 8 3.35 13.49 -5.12
C HIS A 8 2.83 13.77 -3.71
N HIS A 9 2.77 12.74 -2.87
CA HIS A 9 2.22 12.84 -1.52
C HIS A 9 3.27 12.57 -0.43
N LEU A 10 4.54 12.42 -0.80
CA LEU A 10 5.64 12.23 0.14
C LEU A 10 5.89 13.53 0.92
N GLN A 11 5.53 13.53 2.19
CA GLN A 11 5.71 14.67 3.08
C GLN A 11 7.11 14.64 3.72
N GLU A 12 7.52 13.47 4.21
CA GLU A 12 8.84 13.27 4.82
C GLU A 12 9.41 11.90 4.43
N GLN A 13 10.72 11.85 4.19
CA GLN A 13 11.44 10.59 3.98
C GLN A 13 12.73 10.60 4.79
N THR A 14 12.92 9.55 5.57
CA THR A 14 14.19 9.18 6.19
C THR A 14 14.74 7.93 5.49
N SER A 15 15.93 7.47 5.87
CA SER A 15 16.50 6.23 5.32
C SER A 15 15.64 4.98 5.58
N THR A 16 14.73 5.03 6.56
CA THR A 16 13.97 3.85 7.02
C THR A 16 12.46 4.06 7.07
N GLN A 17 11.98 5.30 6.94
CA GLN A 17 10.56 5.64 7.08
C GLN A 17 10.17 6.70 6.06
N ALA A 18 8.94 6.63 5.57
CA ALA A 18 8.35 7.65 4.73
C ALA A 18 6.95 7.98 5.25
N ILE A 19 6.64 9.26 5.36
CA ILE A 19 5.34 9.80 5.75
C ILE A 19 4.69 10.36 4.50
N PHE A 20 3.47 9.90 4.23
CA PHE A 20 2.68 10.33 3.08
C PHE A 20 1.42 11.04 3.56
N LEU A 21 1.12 12.19 2.97
CA LEU A 21 -0.14 12.90 3.17
C LEU A 21 -1.08 12.56 2.02
N LEU A 22 -2.07 11.72 2.29
CA LEU A 22 -2.98 11.17 1.28
C LEU A 22 -4.42 11.50 1.66
N GLU A 23 -5.30 11.59 0.66
CA GLU A 23 -6.74 11.51 0.91
C GLU A 23 -7.09 10.12 1.47
N GLU A 24 -7.99 10.08 2.45
CA GLU A 24 -8.36 8.83 3.14
C GLU A 24 -8.90 7.77 2.17
N GLU A 25 -9.65 8.17 1.15
CA GLU A 25 -10.14 7.25 0.12
C GLU A 25 -8.98 6.62 -0.67
N SER A 26 -8.00 7.43 -1.06
CA SER A 26 -6.82 6.99 -1.80
C SER A 26 -5.98 5.97 -1.03
N LEU A 27 -5.98 6.04 0.31
CA LEU A 27 -5.31 5.08 1.19
C LEU A 27 -5.83 3.66 1.02
N TYR A 28 -7.10 3.47 0.68
CA TYR A 28 -7.72 2.14 0.59
C TYR A 28 -7.95 1.68 -0.85
N THR A 29 -7.99 2.61 -1.82
CA THR A 29 -8.21 2.30 -3.24
C THR A 29 -6.92 2.10 -4.03
N HIS A 30 -5.84 2.82 -3.68
CA HIS A 30 -4.60 2.80 -4.48
C HIS A 30 -3.41 2.23 -3.72
N VAL A 31 -3.19 2.68 -2.48
CA VAL A 31 -2.02 2.30 -1.69
C VAL A 31 -1.84 0.78 -1.56
N PRO A 32 -2.89 -0.04 -1.29
CA PRO A 32 -2.70 -1.47 -1.13
C PRO A 32 -2.08 -2.11 -2.37
N TYR A 33 -2.54 -1.72 -3.56
CA TYR A 33 -2.05 -2.27 -4.83
C TYR A 33 -0.65 -1.77 -5.20
N ILE A 34 -0.28 -0.57 -4.76
CA ILE A 34 1.07 -0.03 -5.00
C ILE A 34 2.12 -0.76 -4.14
N ILE A 35 1.79 -1.07 -2.88
CA ILE A 35 2.76 -1.68 -1.95
C ILE A 35 2.77 -3.21 -2.00
N LEU A 36 1.69 -3.85 -2.46
CA LEU A 36 1.59 -5.31 -2.56
C LEU A 36 2.78 -5.98 -3.30
N PRO A 37 3.28 -5.45 -4.44
CA PRO A 37 4.43 -6.03 -5.15
C PRO A 37 5.74 -6.05 -4.34
N TYR A 38 5.87 -5.18 -3.34
CA TYR A 38 7.05 -5.13 -2.47
C TYR A 38 7.03 -6.24 -1.40
N GLY A 39 5.90 -6.92 -1.24
CA GLY A 39 5.74 -8.05 -0.33
C GLY A 39 6.12 -7.69 1.10
N LYS A 40 7.12 -8.40 1.64
CA LYS A 40 7.59 -8.22 3.02
C LYS A 40 8.64 -7.11 3.19
N SER A 41 9.06 -6.46 2.10
CA SER A 41 10.06 -5.39 2.14
C SER A 41 9.47 -4.07 2.65
N ILE A 42 8.15 -3.91 2.56
CA ILE A 42 7.41 -2.77 3.11
C ILE A 42 6.42 -3.30 4.14
N GLN A 43 6.47 -2.74 5.36
CA GLN A 43 5.54 -3.08 6.42
C GLN A 43 4.66 -1.86 6.75
N VAL A 44 3.35 -2.03 6.63
CA VAL A 44 2.39 -1.04 7.14
C VAL A 44 2.33 -1.19 8.65
N ILE A 45 2.70 -0.14 9.39
CA ILE A 45 2.58 -0.09 10.85
C ILE A 45 1.12 0.22 11.21
N GLU A 46 0.58 1.29 10.63
CA GLU A 46 -0.77 1.82 10.81
C GLU A 46 -1.31 2.45 9.51
N PRO A 47 -2.65 2.57 9.35
CA PRO A 47 -3.69 2.11 10.27
C PRO A 47 -3.99 0.61 10.13
N GLN A 48 -4.64 0.02 11.15
CA GLN A 48 -5.03 -1.40 11.13
C GLN A 48 -5.93 -1.77 9.95
N ASN A 49 -6.80 -0.86 9.52
CA ASN A 49 -7.68 -1.06 8.38
C ASN A 49 -6.90 -1.28 7.08
N LEU A 50 -5.78 -0.59 6.88
CA LEU A 50 -4.93 -0.76 5.70
C LEU A 50 -4.26 -2.15 5.70
N LYS A 51 -3.79 -2.62 6.86
CA LYS A 51 -3.27 -3.99 7.01
C LYS A 51 -4.32 -5.04 6.66
N ASN A 52 -5.56 -4.85 7.13
CA ASN A 52 -6.66 -5.77 6.83
C ASN A 52 -6.98 -5.79 5.32
N LYS A 53 -6.97 -4.62 4.67
CA LYS A 53 -7.20 -4.52 3.22
C LYS A 53 -6.11 -5.22 2.41
N LEU A 54 -4.84 -5.07 2.79
CA LEU A 54 -3.72 -5.79 2.15
C LEU A 54 -3.86 -7.30 2.27
N ALA A 55 -4.21 -7.79 3.46
CA ALA A 55 -4.42 -9.22 3.68
C ALA A 55 -5.56 -9.75 2.79
N ALA A 56 -6.67 -9.01 2.69
CA ALA A 56 -7.79 -9.38 1.83
C ALA A 56 -7.39 -9.47 0.35
N VAL A 57 -6.70 -8.44 -0.18
CA VAL A 57 -6.24 -8.43 -1.58
C VAL A 57 -5.26 -9.56 -1.86
N ALA A 58 -4.34 -9.85 -0.92
CA ALA A 58 -3.40 -10.96 -1.07
C ALA A 58 -4.11 -12.32 -1.11
N SER A 59 -5.11 -12.53 -0.26
CA SER A 59 -5.94 -13.74 -0.26
C SER A 59 -6.74 -13.89 -1.55
N GLU A 60 -7.38 -12.81 -2.03
CA GLU A 60 -8.11 -12.81 -3.30
C GLU A 60 -7.21 -13.20 -4.48
N LEU A 61 -5.98 -12.68 -4.53
CA LEU A 61 -5.01 -13.04 -5.57
C LEU A 61 -4.56 -14.49 -5.44
N MET A 62 -4.31 -14.96 -4.21
CA MET A 62 -3.96 -16.35 -3.96
C MET A 62 -5.07 -17.29 -4.47
N GLU A 63 -6.33 -17.00 -4.16
CA GLU A 63 -7.49 -17.76 -4.63
C GLU A 63 -7.60 -17.74 -6.16
N TYR A 64 -7.40 -16.58 -6.78
CA TYR A 64 -7.46 -16.42 -8.24
C TYR A 64 -6.42 -17.30 -8.97
N TYR A 65 -5.19 -17.38 -8.46
CA TYR A 65 -4.09 -18.13 -9.12
C TYR A 65 -4.02 -19.61 -8.72
N GLN A 66 -4.79 -20.06 -7.73
CA GLN A 66 -4.83 -21.47 -7.29
C GLN A 66 -5.76 -22.37 -8.13
N VAL A 67 -6.39 -21.82 -9.17
CA VAL A 67 -7.29 -22.53 -10.10
C VAL A 67 -6.54 -23.31 -11.17
#